data_AF-T1L374-F1
#
_entry.id   AF-T1L374-F1
#
_cell.length_a   1.000
_cell.length_b   1.000
_cell.length_c   1.000
_cell.angle_alpha   90.00
_cell.angle_beta   90.00
_cell.angle_gamma   90.00
#
_symmetry.space_group_name_H-M   'P 1'
#
loop_
_entity.id
_entity.type
_entity.pdbx_description
1 polymer ?
#
loop_
_entity_poly.entity_id
_entity_poly.type
_entity_poly.pdbx_seq_one_letter_code
_entity_poly.pdbx_strand_id
1 'polypeptide(L)'
;MDQQNLTYQDLKACRNSSTLIPMLKDMDTPSTLYHVRDNINEFSTSETNVIVSPLDIPIFTEEFLDHNKARESELRQLRKVNTDYEEQNAILSKHIENMKAAIEKLEVESVQRKATNKSLDEHLTKLRSLIVAQFSNFPIPGTTETVNPDNVEHYLQNLADKVTKDVKVNKECDVIVDKVRKIVTQMDAT
;
A
#
# COMPACT_ATOMS: atom_id res chain seq x y z
N MET A 1 -5.25 -0.27 -23.05
CA MET A 1 -4.23 -0.68 -22.06
C MET A 1 -4.52 -2.12 -21.74
N ASP A 2 -3.79 -3.02 -22.38
CA ASP A 2 -4.08 -4.45 -22.39
C ASP A 2 -3.79 -5.06 -21.01
N GLN A 3 -4.81 -5.72 -20.43
CA GLN A 3 -4.64 -6.55 -19.25
C GLN A 3 -3.84 -7.80 -19.65
N GLN A 4 -2.53 -7.78 -19.40
CA GLN A 4 -1.70 -8.97 -19.47
C GLN A 4 -2.07 -9.89 -18.30
N ASN A 5 -2.82 -10.95 -18.59
CA ASN A 5 -3.02 -12.06 -17.65
C ASN A 5 -1.69 -12.81 -17.51
N LEU A 6 -1.14 -12.83 -16.29
CA LEU A 6 0.06 -13.59 -15.98
C LEU A 6 -0.21 -15.09 -16.14
N THR A 7 0.63 -15.77 -16.93
CA THR A 7 0.50 -17.20 -17.21
C THR A 7 0.89 -18.02 -15.99
N TYR A 8 0.31 -19.22 -15.80
CA TYR A 8 0.68 -20.14 -14.71
C TYR A 8 2.21 -20.41 -14.65
N GLN A 9 2.87 -20.40 -15.80
CA GLN A 9 4.32 -20.52 -15.95
C GLN A 9 5.07 -19.32 -15.36
N ASP A 10 4.56 -18.09 -15.55
CA ASP A 10 5.14 -16.86 -15.03
C ASP A 10 5.06 -16.82 -13.50
N LEU A 11 3.94 -17.29 -12.94
CA LEU A 11 3.77 -17.45 -11.49
C LEU A 11 4.70 -18.53 -10.90
N LYS A 12 4.99 -19.59 -11.66
CA LYS A 12 5.92 -20.66 -11.25
C LYS A 12 7.38 -20.18 -11.19
N ALA A 13 7.77 -19.23 -12.04
CA ALA A 13 9.12 -18.66 -12.08
C ALA A 13 9.43 -17.76 -10.87
N CYS A 14 8.43 -17.05 -10.33
CA CYS A 14 8.59 -16.18 -9.16
C CYS A 14 8.77 -16.94 -7.83
N ARG A 15 8.66 -18.28 -7.82
CA ARG A 15 8.79 -19.11 -6.61
C ARG A 15 10.16 -18.99 -5.92
N ASN A 16 11.18 -18.47 -6.61
CA ASN A 16 12.55 -18.42 -6.11
C ASN A 16 13.05 -16.99 -5.79
N SER A 17 12.21 -15.95 -5.87
CA SER A 17 12.63 -14.61 -5.46
C SER A 17 12.59 -14.49 -3.93
N SER A 18 13.78 -14.46 -3.33
CA SER A 18 14.06 -14.44 -1.88
C SER A 18 13.50 -13.23 -1.11
N THR A 19 12.63 -12.41 -1.71
CA THR A 19 12.16 -11.12 -1.16
C THR A 19 10.70 -11.13 -0.72
N LEU A 20 9.90 -12.15 -1.08
CA LEU A 20 8.51 -12.28 -0.63
C LEU A 20 8.37 -13.03 0.71
N ILE A 21 9.35 -13.87 1.04
CA ILE A 21 9.36 -14.69 2.27
C ILE A 21 9.38 -13.83 3.56
N PRO A 22 10.10 -12.69 3.64
CA PRO A 22 10.09 -11.88 4.86
C PRO A 22 8.74 -11.21 5.13
N MET A 23 7.99 -10.80 4.09
CA MET A 23 6.70 -10.11 4.26
C MET A 23 5.54 -11.06 4.59
N LEU A 24 5.66 -12.35 4.23
CA LEU A 24 4.72 -13.39 4.67
C LEU A 24 4.88 -13.78 6.15
N LYS A 25 5.99 -13.37 6.79
CA LYS A 25 6.31 -13.75 8.18
C LYS A 25 5.57 -12.91 9.23
N ASP A 26 5.10 -11.73 8.83
CA ASP A 26 4.44 -10.76 9.71
C ASP A 26 2.91 -10.74 9.56
N MET A 27 2.35 -11.53 8.63
CA MET A 27 0.93 -11.89 8.70
C MET A 27 0.81 -13.07 9.65
N ASP A 28 -0.09 -12.98 10.63
CA ASP A 28 -0.47 -14.08 11.51
C ASP A 28 -0.82 -15.33 10.69
N THR A 29 0.20 -16.13 10.35
CA THR A 29 0.04 -17.42 9.70
C THR A 29 -0.61 -18.33 10.73
N PRO A 30 -1.84 -18.80 10.50
CA PRO A 30 -2.47 -19.73 11.42
C PRO A 30 -1.55 -20.94 11.60
N SER A 31 -1.34 -21.37 12.84
CA SER A 31 -0.46 -22.50 13.22
C SER A 31 -0.69 -23.80 12.43
N THR A 32 -1.79 -23.90 11.67
CA THR A 32 -2.18 -25.04 10.85
C THR A 32 -1.28 -25.29 9.64
N LEU A 33 -0.49 -24.32 9.17
CA LEU A 33 0.42 -24.53 8.02
C LEU A 33 1.61 -25.47 8.34
N TYR A 34 2.02 -25.60 9.61
CA TYR A 34 3.07 -26.55 9.99
C TYR A 34 2.61 -28.01 9.89
N HIS A 35 1.32 -28.30 10.12
CA HIS A 35 0.81 -29.68 10.11
C HIS A 35 0.73 -30.33 8.71
N VAL A 36 0.91 -29.56 7.64
CA VAL A 36 0.86 -30.08 6.27
C VAL A 36 2.15 -30.77 5.87
N ARG A 37 3.30 -30.34 6.39
CA ARG A 37 4.60 -30.95 6.04
C ARG A 37 4.75 -32.35 6.63
N ASP A 38 4.22 -32.55 7.83
CA ASP A 38 4.38 -33.81 8.56
C ASP A 38 3.46 -34.92 8.02
N ASN A 39 2.28 -34.58 7.48
CA ASN A 39 1.35 -35.57 6.92
C ASN A 39 1.81 -36.20 5.60
N ILE A 40 2.75 -35.59 4.86
CA ILE A 40 3.27 -36.14 3.60
C ILE A 40 4.40 -37.15 3.86
N ASN A 41 5.09 -37.05 5.00
CA ASN A 41 6.24 -37.90 5.33
C ASN A 41 5.89 -39.18 6.12
N GLU A 42 4.66 -39.34 6.60
CA GLU A 42 4.20 -40.59 7.26
C GLU A 42 3.80 -41.69 6.25
N PHE A 43 3.95 -41.45 4.95
CA PHE A 43 3.68 -42.46 3.92
C PHE A 43 4.96 -43.08 3.38
N SER A 44 5.65 -43.82 4.24
CA SER A 44 6.66 -44.80 3.85
C SER A 44 6.88 -45.73 5.04
N THR A 45 6.11 -46.82 5.09
CA THR A 45 6.54 -48.20 5.40
C THR A 45 5.36 -49.01 5.92
N SER A 46 4.80 -49.85 5.07
CA SER A 46 4.52 -51.23 5.46
C SER A 46 4.93 -52.10 4.29
N GLU A 47 6.16 -52.63 4.40
CA GLU A 47 6.71 -53.65 3.54
C GLU A 47 5.82 -54.91 3.61
N THR A 48 5.10 -55.22 2.54
CA THR A 48 4.90 -56.59 2.08
C THR A 48 4.88 -56.61 0.56
N ASN A 49 5.92 -57.25 0.06
CA ASN A 49 6.29 -57.45 -1.31
C ASN A 49 5.36 -58.48 -1.97
N VAL A 50 4.43 -58.05 -2.84
CA VAL A 50 4.15 -58.68 -4.14
C VAL A 50 3.49 -57.63 -5.06
N ILE A 51 4.07 -57.38 -6.23
CA ILE A 51 3.41 -56.67 -7.35
C ILE A 51 2.41 -57.66 -7.97
N VAL A 52 1.33 -57.98 -7.27
CA VAL A 52 0.16 -58.63 -7.89
C VAL A 52 -0.69 -57.49 -8.43
N SER A 53 -1.02 -57.54 -9.71
CA SER A 53 -1.94 -56.57 -10.30
C SER A 53 -3.23 -56.56 -9.46
N PRO A 54 -3.84 -55.41 -9.13
CA PRO A 54 -5.06 -55.31 -8.32
C PRO A 54 -6.24 -56.19 -8.78
N LEU A 55 -6.17 -56.71 -10.00
CA LEU A 55 -7.14 -57.55 -10.68
C LEU A 55 -6.86 -59.05 -10.55
N ASP A 56 -5.68 -59.45 -10.05
CA ASP A 56 -5.23 -60.85 -9.96
C ASP A 56 -5.38 -61.43 -8.53
N ILE A 57 -5.92 -60.65 -7.58
CA ILE A 57 -6.17 -61.10 -6.20
C ILE A 57 -7.56 -61.76 -6.13
N PRO A 58 -7.68 -63.07 -5.80
CA PRO A 58 -8.97 -63.75 -5.73
C PRO A 58 -9.88 -63.17 -4.63
N ILE A 59 -11.17 -62.96 -4.94
CA ILE A 59 -12.15 -62.20 -4.12
C ILE A 59 -12.49 -62.77 -2.73
N PHE A 60 -11.98 -63.95 -2.37
CA PHE A 60 -12.21 -64.60 -1.08
C PHE A 60 -10.89 -64.96 -0.37
N THR A 61 -9.86 -64.14 -0.54
CA THR A 61 -8.59 -64.25 0.20
C THR A 61 -8.46 -63.15 1.24
N GLU A 62 -7.66 -63.41 2.26
CA GLU A 62 -7.28 -62.40 3.25
C GLU A 62 -6.58 -61.21 2.57
N GLU A 63 -5.75 -61.48 1.56
CA GLU A 63 -5.09 -60.47 0.72
C GLU A 63 -6.08 -59.52 0.03
N PHE A 64 -7.22 -60.03 -0.45
CA PHE A 64 -8.26 -59.18 -1.06
C PHE A 64 -8.89 -58.24 -0.03
N LEU A 65 -9.15 -58.72 1.19
CA LEU A 65 -9.74 -57.92 2.27
C LEU A 65 -8.77 -56.82 2.71
N ASP A 66 -7.49 -57.13 2.88
CA ASP A 66 -6.47 -56.17 3.27
C ASP A 66 -6.25 -55.11 2.20
N HIS A 67 -6.18 -55.50 0.93
CA HIS A 67 -6.07 -54.56 -0.18
C HIS A 67 -7.30 -53.66 -0.30
N ASN A 68 -8.51 -54.20 -0.11
CA ASN A 68 -9.74 -53.40 -0.10
C ASN A 68 -9.75 -52.39 1.05
N LYS A 69 -9.34 -52.82 2.25
CA LYS A 69 -9.21 -51.96 3.43
C LYS A 69 -8.18 -50.85 3.25
N ALA A 70 -7.03 -51.17 2.67
CA ALA A 70 -5.99 -50.18 2.34
C ALA A 70 -6.50 -49.13 1.36
N ARG A 71 -7.17 -49.57 0.28
CA ARG A 71 -7.77 -48.67 -0.72
C ARG A 71 -8.87 -47.79 -0.13
N GLU A 72 -9.74 -48.34 0.72
CA GLU A 72 -10.79 -47.54 1.37
C GLU A 72 -10.19 -46.51 2.33
N SER A 73 -9.12 -46.88 3.06
CA SER A 73 -8.37 -45.95 3.90
C SER A 73 -7.73 -44.83 3.08
N GLU A 74 -7.10 -45.17 1.95
CA GLU A 74 -6.53 -44.19 1.02
C GLU A 74 -7.61 -43.25 0.47
N LEU A 75 -8.74 -43.77 0.02
CA LEU A 75 -9.86 -42.98 -0.48
C LEU A 75 -10.40 -42.03 0.60
N ARG A 76 -10.51 -42.50 1.84
CA ARG A 76 -10.91 -41.67 2.99
C ARG A 76 -9.90 -40.56 3.25
N GLN A 77 -8.61 -40.84 3.18
CA GLN A 77 -7.56 -39.86 3.36
C GLN A 77 -7.55 -38.82 2.23
N LEU A 78 -7.67 -39.25 0.97
CA LEU A 78 -7.78 -38.36 -0.18
C LEU A 78 -8.99 -37.42 -0.06
N ARG A 79 -10.14 -37.93 0.37
CA ARG A 79 -11.32 -37.11 0.64
C ARG A 79 -11.06 -36.06 1.71
N LYS A 80 -10.43 -36.43 2.83
CA LYS A 80 -10.06 -35.49 3.90
C LYS A 80 -9.15 -34.39 3.37
N VAL A 81 -8.07 -34.76 2.69
CA VAL A 81 -7.10 -33.81 2.15
C VAL A 81 -7.74 -32.89 1.10
N ASN A 82 -8.65 -33.41 0.27
CA ASN A 82 -9.38 -32.59 -0.69
C ASN A 82 -10.27 -31.55 0.01
N THR A 83 -10.99 -31.93 1.07
CA THR A 83 -11.77 -30.98 1.88
C THR A 83 -10.87 -29.93 2.53
N ASP A 84 -9.72 -30.32 3.09
CA ASP A 84 -8.77 -29.37 3.69
C ASP A 84 -8.24 -28.36 2.64
N TYR A 85 -8.01 -28.80 1.39
CA TYR A 85 -7.62 -27.92 0.29
C TYR A 85 -8.75 -26.99 -0.17
N GLU A 86 -9.99 -27.48 -0.22
CA GLU A 86 -11.17 -26.67 -0.54
C GLU A 86 -11.35 -25.55 0.49
N GLU A 87 -11.18 -25.84 1.78
CA GLU A 87 -11.23 -24.85 2.85
C GLU A 87 -10.12 -23.79 2.70
N GLN A 88 -8.89 -24.20 2.41
CA GLN A 88 -7.78 -23.28 2.18
C GLN A 88 -8.02 -22.39 0.96
N ASN A 89 -8.53 -22.96 -0.13
CA ASN A 89 -8.87 -22.20 -1.33
C ASN A 89 -9.97 -21.16 -1.05
N ALA A 90 -10.95 -21.48 -0.21
CA ALA A 90 -11.98 -20.54 0.22
C ALA A 90 -11.38 -19.38 1.04
N ILE A 91 -10.48 -19.68 1.99
CA ILE A 91 -9.77 -18.67 2.78
C ILE A 91 -8.94 -17.74 1.89
N LEU A 92 -8.16 -18.30 0.97
CA LEU A 92 -7.32 -17.53 0.04
C LEU A 92 -8.17 -16.64 -0.88
N SER A 93 -9.28 -17.16 -1.39
CA SER A 93 -10.21 -16.39 -2.23
C SER A 93 -10.75 -15.17 -1.48
N LYS A 94 -11.18 -15.36 -0.23
CA LYS A 94 -11.63 -14.26 0.63
C LYS A 94 -10.52 -13.24 0.92
N HIS A 95 -9.28 -13.70 1.12
CA HIS A 95 -8.16 -12.79 1.32
C HIS A 95 -7.89 -11.94 0.08
N ILE A 96 -7.93 -12.53 -1.11
CA ILE A 96 -7.81 -11.82 -2.39
C ILE A 96 -8.92 -10.77 -2.53
N GLU A 97 -10.16 -11.10 -2.20
CA GLU A 97 -11.28 -10.15 -2.22
C GLU A 97 -11.05 -8.97 -1.26
N ASN A 98 -10.61 -9.25 -0.03
CA ASN A 98 -10.28 -8.22 0.95
C ASN A 98 -9.15 -7.32 0.46
N MET A 99 -8.09 -7.89 -0.15
CA MET A 99 -6.99 -7.10 -0.72
C MET A 99 -7.46 -6.22 -1.87
N LYS A 100 -8.31 -6.74 -2.77
CA LYS A 100 -8.89 -5.95 -3.86
C LYS A 100 -9.69 -4.75 -3.32
N ALA A 101 -10.52 -4.97 -2.31
CA ALA A 101 -11.27 -3.89 -1.67
C ALA A 101 -10.36 -2.85 -0.98
N ALA A 102 -9.27 -3.31 -0.36
CA ALA A 102 -8.28 -2.42 0.25
C ALA A 102 -7.54 -1.57 -0.80
N ILE A 103 -7.18 -2.17 -1.95
CA ILE A 103 -6.56 -1.46 -3.08
C ILE A 103 -7.49 -0.39 -3.61
N GLU A 104 -8.76 -0.74 -3.90
CA GLU A 104 -9.76 0.22 -4.40
C GLU A 104 -9.91 1.41 -3.44
N LYS A 105 -10.01 1.13 -2.13
CA LYS A 105 -10.05 2.18 -1.11
C LYS A 105 -8.82 3.08 -1.14
N LEU A 106 -7.62 2.50 -1.24
CA LEU A 106 -6.36 3.26 -1.30
C LEU A 106 -6.25 4.10 -2.59
N GLU A 107 -6.76 3.60 -3.70
CA GLU A 107 -6.82 4.35 -4.96
C GLU A 107 -7.72 5.58 -4.83
N VAL A 108 -8.92 5.42 -4.25
CA VAL A 108 -9.83 6.53 -3.98
C VAL A 108 -9.19 7.55 -3.05
N GLU A 109 -8.57 7.11 -1.95
CA GLU A 109 -7.86 8.02 -1.03
C GLU A 109 -6.69 8.74 -1.73
N SER A 110 -5.95 8.06 -2.60
CA SER A 110 -4.84 8.65 -3.36
C SER A 110 -5.33 9.75 -4.31
N VAL A 111 -6.42 9.50 -5.04
CA VAL A 111 -7.05 10.52 -5.91
C VAL A 111 -7.50 11.72 -5.08
N GLN A 112 -8.17 11.48 -3.95
CA GLN A 112 -8.63 12.55 -3.07
C GLN A 112 -7.46 13.39 -2.54
N ARG A 113 -6.39 12.74 -2.06
CA ARG A 113 -5.19 13.44 -1.57
C ARG A 113 -4.52 14.28 -2.66
N LYS A 114 -4.43 13.76 -3.89
CA LYS A 114 -3.91 14.52 -5.04
C LYS A 114 -4.78 15.74 -5.34
N ALA A 115 -6.11 15.60 -5.29
CA ALA A 115 -7.03 16.73 -5.48
C ALA A 115 -6.85 17.80 -4.39
N THR A 116 -6.75 17.40 -3.12
CA THR A 116 -6.51 18.33 -2.00
C THR A 116 -5.16 19.04 -2.13
N ASN A 117 -4.09 18.32 -2.45
CA ASN A 117 -2.77 18.93 -2.66
C ASN A 117 -2.78 19.94 -3.82
N LYS A 118 -3.47 19.61 -4.91
CA LYS A 118 -3.61 20.54 -6.05
C LYS A 118 -4.36 21.80 -5.64
N SER A 119 -5.47 21.68 -4.90
CA SER A 119 -6.19 22.84 -4.38
C SER A 119 -5.31 23.71 -3.47
N LEU A 120 -4.49 23.09 -2.61
CA LEU A 120 -3.58 23.83 -1.74
C LEU A 120 -2.50 24.58 -2.54
N ASP A 121 -1.95 23.95 -3.58
CA ASP A 121 -1.00 24.58 -4.49
C ASP A 121 -1.62 25.77 -5.26
N GLU A 122 -2.88 25.63 -5.70
CA GLU A 122 -3.66 26.73 -6.30
C GLU A 122 -3.84 27.88 -5.30
N HIS A 123 -4.16 27.60 -4.03
CA HIS A 123 -4.26 28.62 -2.99
C HIS A 123 -2.92 29.33 -2.73
N LEU A 124 -1.81 28.60 -2.65
CA LEU A 124 -0.48 29.19 -2.49
C LEU A 124 -0.10 30.05 -3.68
N THR A 125 -0.39 29.59 -4.89
CA THR A 125 -0.13 30.35 -6.12
C THR A 125 -0.97 31.63 -6.16
N LYS A 126 -2.25 31.56 -5.78
CA LYS A 126 -3.12 32.74 -5.65
C LYS A 126 -2.54 33.71 -4.63
N LEU A 127 -2.15 33.25 -3.45
CA LEU A 127 -1.55 34.09 -2.41
C LEU A 127 -0.27 34.76 -2.89
N ARG A 128 0.66 34.01 -3.50
CA ARG A 128 1.89 34.56 -4.10
C ARG A 128 1.58 35.62 -5.13
N SER A 129 0.64 35.36 -6.04
CA SER A 129 0.25 36.33 -7.07
C SER A 129 -0.32 37.62 -6.48
N LEU A 130 -1.14 37.53 -5.43
CA LEU A 130 -1.69 38.68 -4.73
C LEU A 130 -0.60 39.49 -4.05
N ILE A 131 0.34 38.82 -3.38
CA ILE A 131 1.47 39.49 -2.72
C ILE A 131 2.33 40.21 -3.76
N VAL A 132 2.71 39.55 -4.85
CA VAL A 132 3.46 40.21 -5.94
C VAL A 132 2.69 41.41 -6.49
N ALA A 133 1.40 41.27 -6.75
CA ALA A 133 0.57 42.37 -7.27
C ALA A 133 0.52 43.57 -6.31
N GLN A 134 0.36 43.33 -5.01
CA GLN A 134 0.20 44.41 -4.01
C GLN A 134 1.53 45.04 -3.59
N PHE A 135 2.62 44.27 -3.55
CA PHE A 135 3.93 44.72 -3.05
C PHE A 135 4.95 45.06 -4.14
N SER A 136 4.66 44.79 -5.42
CA SER A 136 5.55 45.16 -6.56
C SER A 136 5.91 46.65 -6.61
N ASN A 137 5.00 47.53 -6.19
CA ASN A 137 5.22 48.98 -6.16
C ASN A 137 5.85 49.47 -4.84
N PHE A 138 6.26 48.57 -3.95
CA PHE A 138 6.76 48.91 -2.63
C PHE A 138 8.14 48.31 -2.37
N PRO A 139 9.23 49.06 -2.63
CA PRO A 139 10.57 48.63 -2.26
C PRO A 139 10.76 48.76 -0.73
N ILE A 140 11.44 47.78 -0.13
CA ILE A 140 11.77 47.82 1.30
C ILE A 140 12.80 48.96 1.54
N PRO A 141 12.59 49.86 2.52
CA PRO A 141 13.52 50.96 2.80
C PRO A 141 14.95 50.47 3.08
N GLY A 142 15.92 50.96 2.31
CA GLY A 142 17.34 50.60 2.44
C GLY A 142 17.80 49.42 1.57
N THR A 143 16.90 48.81 0.79
CA THR A 143 17.21 47.75 -0.18
C THR A 143 16.56 48.06 -1.52
N THR A 144 17.27 47.82 -2.63
CA THR A 144 16.73 48.01 -3.99
C THR A 144 15.90 46.83 -4.50
N GLU A 145 15.64 45.83 -3.65
CA GLU A 145 14.85 44.65 -4.03
C GLU A 145 13.35 44.99 -4.09
N THR A 146 12.74 44.58 -5.20
CA THR A 146 11.30 44.63 -5.45
C THR A 146 10.74 43.21 -5.49
N VAL A 147 9.47 43.04 -5.11
CA VAL A 147 8.82 41.72 -5.09
C VAL A 147 8.69 41.18 -6.52
N ASN A 148 9.19 39.96 -6.72
CA ASN A 148 8.99 39.15 -7.90
C ASN A 148 8.50 37.74 -7.48
N PRO A 149 7.95 36.93 -8.40
CA PRO A 149 7.38 35.62 -8.07
C PRO A 149 8.37 34.63 -7.44
N ASP A 150 9.67 34.82 -7.69
CA ASP A 150 10.74 33.91 -7.25
C ASP A 150 11.38 34.32 -5.92
N ASN A 151 11.13 35.55 -5.46
CA ASN A 151 11.71 36.14 -4.25
C ASN A 151 10.68 36.47 -3.18
N VAL A 152 9.40 36.09 -3.37
CA VAL A 152 8.28 36.45 -2.48
C VAL A 152 8.60 36.11 -1.03
N GLU A 153 9.04 34.88 -0.76
CA GLU A 153 9.34 34.41 0.59
C GLU A 153 10.52 35.16 1.22
N HIS A 154 11.61 35.38 0.47
CA HIS A 154 12.78 36.12 0.95
C HIS A 154 12.45 37.59 1.21
N TYR A 155 11.68 38.22 0.32
CA TYR A 155 11.20 39.59 0.50
C TYR A 155 10.32 39.72 1.74
N LEU A 156 9.34 38.81 1.93
CA LEU A 156 8.46 38.84 3.09
C LEU A 156 9.22 38.61 4.40
N GLN A 157 10.22 37.74 4.38
CA GLN A 157 11.08 37.50 5.53
C GLN A 157 11.92 38.75 5.86
N ASN A 158 12.51 39.41 4.86
CA ASN A 158 13.25 40.66 5.04
C ASN A 158 12.34 41.80 5.53
N LEU A 159 11.12 41.90 4.99
CA LEU A 159 10.10 42.85 5.42
C LEU A 159 9.70 42.60 6.88
N ALA A 160 9.43 41.35 7.24
CA ALA A 160 9.05 40.97 8.61
C ALA A 160 10.20 41.25 9.60
N ASP A 161 11.43 40.93 9.23
CA ASP A 161 12.62 41.22 10.02
C ASP A 161 12.81 42.72 10.23
N LYS A 162 12.65 43.52 9.17
CA LYS A 162 12.73 44.99 9.21
C LYS A 162 11.65 45.58 10.11
N VAL A 163 10.40 45.16 9.90
CA VAL A 163 9.27 45.56 10.74
C VAL A 163 9.52 45.20 12.19
N THR A 164 10.06 44.01 12.50
CA THR A 164 10.27 43.53 13.88
C THR A 164 11.49 44.15 14.57
N LYS A 165 12.58 44.41 13.84
CA LYS A 165 13.83 44.98 14.39
C LYS A 165 13.75 46.50 14.55
N ASP A 166 13.06 47.20 13.64
CA ASP A 166 13.00 48.67 13.61
C ASP A 166 11.74 49.26 14.29
N VAL A 167 10.91 48.44 14.98
CA VAL A 167 9.67 48.83 15.72
C VAL A 167 9.86 50.05 16.63
N LYS A 168 11.08 50.34 17.09
CA LYS A 168 11.31 51.33 18.15
C LYS A 168 11.67 52.74 17.67
N VAL A 169 11.88 53.03 16.37
CA VAL A 169 12.48 54.34 16.00
C VAL A 169 11.89 55.07 14.77
N ASN A 170 11.27 54.42 13.77
CA ASN A 170 11.01 55.09 12.48
C ASN A 170 9.52 55.18 12.06
N LYS A 171 9.03 56.42 11.84
CA LYS A 171 7.66 56.73 11.32
C LYS A 171 7.33 56.05 9.98
N GLU A 172 8.36 55.70 9.20
CA GLU A 172 8.20 54.99 7.92
C GLU A 172 7.80 53.53 8.11
N CYS A 173 8.18 52.89 9.22
CA CYS A 173 7.77 51.52 9.54
C CYS A 173 6.29 51.44 9.94
N ASP A 174 5.74 52.47 10.60
CA ASP A 174 4.31 52.53 10.92
C ASP A 174 3.44 52.58 9.66
N VAL A 175 3.86 53.33 8.64
CA VAL A 175 3.15 53.39 7.34
C VAL A 175 3.15 52.03 6.64
N ILE A 176 4.23 51.26 6.77
CA ILE A 176 4.34 49.90 6.25
C ILE A 176 3.38 48.97 7.00
N VAL A 177 3.38 49.02 8.34
CA VAL A 177 2.54 48.17 9.19
C VAL A 177 1.05 48.44 8.97
N ASP A 178 0.63 49.70 8.89
CA ASP A 178 -0.79 50.04 8.63
C ASP A 178 -1.25 49.57 7.25
N LYS A 179 -0.37 49.59 6.25
CA LYS A 179 -0.70 49.18 4.89
C LYS A 179 -0.67 47.66 4.74
N VAL A 180 0.28 46.97 5.37
CA VAL A 180 0.26 45.50 5.52
C VAL A 180 -1.03 45.08 6.21
N ARG A 181 -1.42 45.73 7.31
CA ARG A 181 -2.69 45.45 8.01
C ARG A 181 -3.90 45.64 7.11
N LYS A 182 -3.93 46.70 6.29
CA LYS A 182 -5.01 46.96 5.33
C LYS A 182 -5.07 45.95 4.18
N ILE A 183 -3.92 45.47 3.71
CA ILE A 183 -3.84 44.46 2.65
C ILE A 183 -4.26 43.09 3.20
N VAL A 184 -3.81 42.72 4.41
CA VAL A 184 -4.21 41.48 5.09
C VAL A 184 -5.73 41.43 5.33
N THR A 185 -6.34 42.54 5.79
CA THR A 185 -7.80 42.58 5.98
C THR A 185 -8.58 42.53 4.66
N GLN A 186 -8.00 42.98 3.55
CA GLN A 186 -8.58 42.78 2.22
C GLN A 186 -8.42 41.34 1.72
N MET A 187 -7.32 40.67 2.08
CA MET A 187 -7.08 39.26 1.76
C MET A 187 -8.03 38.33 2.55
N ASP A 188 -8.32 38.62 3.81
CA ASP A 188 -9.27 37.84 4.64
C ASP A 188 -10.73 37.97 4.16
N ALA A 189 -11.05 39.01 3.40
CA ALA A 189 -12.40 39.30 2.91
C ALA A 189 -12.74 38.63 1.55
N THR A 190 -11.79 37.93 0.92
CA THR A 190 -11.93 37.36 -0.44
C THR A 190 -11.71 35.85 -0.47
#